data_AF-A0A5K4F6J0-F1
#
_entry.id   AF-A0A5K4F6J0-F1
#
_cell.length_a   1.000
_cell.length_b   1.000
_cell.length_c   1.000
_cell.angle_alpha   90.00
_cell.angle_beta   90.00
_cell.angle_gamma   90.00
#
_symmetry.space_group_name_H-M   'P 1'
#
loop_
_entity.id
_entity.type
_entity.pdbx_description
1 polymer ?
#
loop_
_entity_poly.entity_id
_entity_poly.type
_entity_poly.pdbx_seq_one_letter_code
_entity_poly.pdbx_strand_id
1 'polypeptide(L)'
;MSKIPFKNDGSFMELFKQMQAEQERVSIEKPVIPNVVKVENTDEFESKQCKTESETVIPDDSKVLVAIESLVLRVSGMSHSLCEAETKKFEDSIQYWFLTLPETNEYKFFRKRLADVRKQKTLGSLATGGPVHSRAVL
;
A
#
# COMPACT_ATOMS: atom_id res chain seq x y z
N MET A 1 -31.41 -15.05 1.07
CA MET A 1 -30.39 -13.99 1.28
C MET A 1 -30.26 -13.76 2.77
N SER A 2 -29.29 -14.39 3.44
CA SER A 2 -29.09 -14.23 4.88
C SER A 2 -28.41 -12.90 5.16
N LYS A 3 -29.16 -11.94 5.71
CA LYS A 3 -28.59 -10.75 6.35
C LYS A 3 -27.90 -11.23 7.62
N ILE A 4 -26.57 -11.14 7.68
CA ILE A 4 -25.81 -11.43 8.88
C ILE A 4 -26.21 -10.36 9.92
N PRO A 5 -26.87 -10.72 11.04
CA PRO A 5 -27.17 -9.74 12.06
C PRO A 5 -25.88 -9.52 12.85
N PHE A 6 -25.19 -8.41 12.60
CA PHE A 6 -24.13 -7.96 13.51
C PHE A 6 -24.80 -7.62 14.84
N LYS A 7 -24.69 -8.53 15.81
CA LYS A 7 -25.11 -8.28 17.17
C LYS A 7 -24.04 -7.38 17.82
N ASN A 8 -24.48 -6.30 18.44
CA ASN A 8 -23.60 -5.36 19.14
C ASN A 8 -23.35 -5.84 20.57
N ASP A 9 -22.89 -7.09 20.72
CA ASP A 9 -22.63 -7.77 22.00
C ASP A 9 -21.12 -7.82 22.34
N GLY A 10 -20.29 -7.05 21.64
CA GLY A 10 -18.84 -7.05 21.81
C GLY A 10 -18.12 -8.13 20.98
N SER A 11 -18.85 -9.01 20.29
CA SER A 11 -18.30 -10.03 19.39
C SER A 11 -17.39 -9.44 18.29
N PHE A 12 -17.68 -8.22 17.83
CA PHE A 12 -16.83 -7.52 16.86
C PHE A 12 -15.46 -7.14 17.42
N MET A 13 -15.37 -6.75 18.70
CA MET A 13 -14.09 -6.47 19.35
C MET A 13 -13.29 -7.75 19.58
N GLU A 14 -13.95 -8.84 19.92
CA GLU A 14 -13.30 -10.15 20.05
C GLU A 14 -12.74 -10.63 18.72
N LEU A 15 -13.48 -10.44 17.62
CA LEU A 15 -12.99 -10.77 16.28
C LEU A 15 -11.75 -9.96 15.90
N PHE A 16 -11.70 -8.66 16.21
CA PHE A 16 -10.49 -7.85 15.98
C PHE A 16 -9.30 -8.29 16.84
N LYS A 17 -9.55 -8.59 18.12
CA LYS A 17 -8.51 -9.13 19.00
C LYS A 17 -7.99 -10.47 18.50
N GLN A 18 -8.89 -11.33 18.01
CA GLN A 18 -8.54 -12.61 17.41
C GLN A 18 -7.72 -12.43 16.13
N MET A 19 -8.10 -11.48 15.27
CA MET A 19 -7.35 -11.18 14.05
C MET A 19 -5.94 -10.63 14.35
N GLN A 20 -5.79 -9.78 15.37
CA GLN A 20 -4.49 -9.31 15.84
C GLN A 20 -3.66 -10.44 16.46
N ALA A 21 -4.27 -11.27 17.30
CA ALA A 21 -3.60 -12.42 17.91
C ALA A 21 -3.17 -13.46 16.86
N GLU A 22 -3.92 -13.63 15.77
CA GLU A 22 -3.57 -14.53 14.67
C GLU A 22 -2.41 -14.00 13.83
N GLN A 23 -2.36 -12.69 13.59
CA GLN A 23 -1.21 -12.05 12.93
C GLN A 23 0.08 -12.20 13.77
N GLU A 24 -0.03 -12.16 15.10
CA GLU A 24 1.10 -12.31 16.03
C GLU A 24 1.66 -13.76 16.04
N ARG A 25 0.84 -14.78 15.78
CA ARG A 25 1.29 -16.19 15.74
C ARG A 25 2.04 -16.58 14.47
N VAL A 26 1.99 -15.76 13.42
CA VAL A 26 2.73 -15.97 12.15
C VAL A 26 4.13 -15.36 12.20
N SER A 27 4.48 -14.56 13.21
CA SER A 27 5.81 -13.90 13.31
C SER A 27 6.86 -14.64 14.13
N ILE A 28 6.65 -15.92 14.49
CA ILE A 28 7.70 -16.74 15.11
C ILE A 28 8.56 -17.39 14.01
N GLU A 29 9.31 -16.55 13.31
CA GLU A 29 10.68 -16.87 12.94
C GLU A 29 11.47 -15.56 12.89
N LYS A 30 12.01 -15.17 14.05
CA LYS A 30 13.08 -14.19 14.13
C LYS A 30 14.31 -14.80 13.44
N PRO A 31 14.90 -14.17 12.41
CA PRO A 31 16.33 -14.32 12.23
C PRO A 31 17.00 -13.46 13.31
N VAL A 32 17.53 -14.13 14.34
CA VAL A 32 18.59 -13.60 15.19
C VAL A 32 19.71 -13.16 14.26
N ILE A 33 20.02 -11.87 14.26
CA ILE A 33 21.15 -11.30 13.51
C ILE A 33 22.45 -11.90 14.08
N PRO A 34 23.24 -12.68 13.32
CA PRO A 34 24.65 -12.83 13.61
C PRO A 34 25.36 -11.73 12.83
N ASN A 35 25.96 -10.81 13.58
CA ASN A 35 27.03 -10.00 13.06
C ASN A 35 28.15 -10.93 12.52
N VAL A 36 28.91 -10.44 11.53
CA VAL A 36 30.24 -10.92 11.07
C VAL A 36 30.29 -11.66 9.70
N VAL A 37 31.19 -11.11 8.85
CA VAL A 37 31.88 -11.63 7.65
C VAL A 37 31.25 -11.50 6.25
N LYS A 38 31.62 -10.39 5.59
CA LYS A 38 32.23 -10.30 4.24
C LYS A 38 32.14 -11.56 3.35
N VAL A 39 31.31 -11.53 2.30
CA VAL A 39 31.51 -12.32 1.07
C VAL A 39 31.10 -11.48 -0.13
N GLU A 40 32.10 -11.01 -0.88
CA GLU A 40 31.98 -10.75 -2.31
C GLU A 40 31.50 -12.03 -3.00
N ASN A 41 30.46 -11.97 -3.81
CA ASN A 41 30.42 -12.72 -5.06
C ASN A 41 29.51 -12.01 -6.06
N THR A 42 30.20 -11.52 -7.08
CA THR A 42 29.76 -11.10 -8.40
C THR A 42 28.81 -12.14 -9.03
N ASP A 43 27.66 -11.71 -9.51
CA ASP A 43 27.24 -12.11 -10.87
C ASP A 43 26.27 -11.08 -11.43
N GLU A 44 26.50 -10.76 -12.69
CA GLU A 44 25.93 -9.63 -13.39
C GLU A 44 24.48 -9.89 -13.78
N PHE A 45 23.60 -8.96 -13.41
CA PHE A 45 22.46 -8.65 -14.27
C PHE A 45 22.25 -7.14 -14.31
N GLU A 46 23.03 -6.48 -15.17
CA GLU A 46 22.69 -5.16 -15.67
C GLU A 46 21.35 -5.25 -16.42
N SER A 47 20.29 -4.71 -15.80
CA SER A 47 19.24 -4.04 -16.55
C SER A 47 19.26 -2.58 -16.16
N LYS A 48 19.78 -1.79 -17.11
CA LYS A 48 20.11 -0.38 -16.95
C LYS A 48 18.85 0.46 -16.77
N GLN A 49 18.97 1.41 -15.85
CA GLN A 49 18.34 2.73 -15.83
C GLN A 49 16.93 2.84 -15.23
N CYS A 50 16.84 3.44 -14.03
CA CYS A 50 16.37 4.83 -13.92
C CYS A 50 16.50 5.42 -12.50
N LYS A 51 17.16 6.59 -12.45
CA LYS A 51 16.97 7.73 -11.53
C LYS A 51 17.08 7.48 -10.03
N THR A 52 18.13 8.08 -9.46
CA THR A 52 18.27 8.60 -8.09
C THR A 52 16.95 8.55 -7.30
N GLU A 53 16.72 7.42 -6.65
CA GLU A 53 15.64 7.29 -5.69
C GLU A 53 16.07 8.12 -4.48
N SER A 54 15.58 9.36 -4.42
CA SER A 54 15.52 10.05 -3.14
C SER A 54 14.73 9.12 -2.22
N GLU A 55 15.44 8.57 -1.24
CA GLU A 55 14.91 7.71 -0.20
C GLU A 55 13.82 8.49 0.53
N THR A 56 12.58 8.33 0.09
CA THR A 56 11.43 8.96 0.74
C THR A 56 11.27 8.30 2.10
N VAL A 57 11.62 9.05 3.13
CA VAL A 57 11.50 8.63 4.53
C VAL A 57 10.04 8.26 4.81
N ILE A 58 9.84 7.08 5.37
CA ILE A 58 8.50 6.62 5.80
C ILE A 58 8.10 7.48 7.01
N PRO A 59 6.89 8.06 7.04
CA PRO A 59 6.42 8.81 8.21
C PRO A 59 6.37 7.91 9.46
N ASP A 60 6.94 8.38 10.58
CA ASP A 60 6.95 7.65 11.85
C ASP A 60 5.57 7.66 12.54
N ASP A 61 4.76 8.70 12.30
CA ASP A 61 3.43 8.80 12.88
C ASP A 61 2.44 7.86 12.17
N SER A 62 2.05 6.80 12.87
CA SER A 62 1.05 5.84 12.43
C SER A 62 -0.26 6.47 11.94
N LYS A 63 -0.72 7.59 12.53
CA LYS A 63 -1.95 8.27 12.10
C LYS A 63 -1.78 8.92 10.74
N VAL A 64 -0.61 9.52 10.50
CA VAL A 64 -0.26 10.12 9.22
C VAL A 64 -0.13 9.05 8.15
N LEU A 65 0.53 7.93 8.47
CA LEU A 65 0.64 6.78 7.56
C LEU A 65 -0.75 6.25 7.14
N VAL A 66 -1.65 6.05 8.10
CA VAL A 66 -3.02 5.59 7.83
C VAL A 66 -3.81 6.61 6.99
N ALA A 67 -3.66 7.91 7.27
CA ALA A 67 -4.30 8.96 6.48
C ALA A 67 -3.79 8.93 5.03
N ILE A 68 -2.48 8.78 4.83
CA ILE A 68 -1.85 8.66 3.52
C ILE A 68 -2.37 7.43 2.77
N GLU A 69 -2.29 6.23 3.34
CA GLU A 69 -2.75 5.00 2.67
C GLU A 69 -4.25 5.08 2.31
N SER A 70 -5.07 5.63 3.21
CA SER A 70 -6.50 5.82 2.97
C SER A 70 -6.76 6.76 1.79
N LEU A 71 -6.04 7.87 1.73
CA LEU A 71 -6.17 8.85 0.66
C LEU A 71 -5.66 8.29 -0.67
N VAL A 72 -4.52 7.59 -0.65
CA VAL A 72 -3.94 6.93 -1.84
C VAL A 72 -4.94 5.94 -2.42
N LEU A 73 -5.53 5.06 -1.61
CA LEU A 73 -6.52 4.09 -2.09
C LEU A 73 -7.71 4.78 -2.74
N ARG A 74 -8.22 5.85 -2.12
CA ARG A 74 -9.34 6.66 -2.63
C ARG A 74 -9.04 7.26 -4.02
N VAL A 75 -7.88 7.90 -4.19
CA VAL A 75 -7.58 8.69 -5.41
C VAL A 75 -6.78 7.91 -6.46
N SER A 76 -6.34 6.69 -6.15
CA SER A 76 -5.50 5.86 -7.05
C SER A 76 -6.18 5.52 -8.38
N GLY A 77 -7.51 5.34 -8.38
CA GLY A 77 -8.29 5.00 -9.58
C GLY A 77 -8.79 6.20 -10.38
N MET A 78 -8.49 7.42 -9.95
CA MET A 78 -8.98 8.65 -10.58
C MET A 78 -8.00 9.16 -11.63
N SER A 79 -8.51 9.87 -12.64
CA SER A 79 -7.69 10.67 -13.55
C SER A 79 -6.98 11.79 -12.78
N HIS A 80 -5.93 12.39 -13.38
CA HIS A 80 -5.14 13.42 -12.72
C HIS A 80 -5.99 14.60 -12.21
N SER A 81 -6.86 15.15 -13.07
CA SER A 81 -7.72 16.28 -12.70
C SER A 81 -8.71 15.96 -11.58
N LEU A 82 -9.32 14.77 -11.60
CA LEU A 82 -10.21 14.32 -10.53
C LEU A 82 -9.46 14.04 -9.24
N CYS A 83 -8.25 13.49 -9.32
CA CYS A 83 -7.39 13.29 -8.16
C CYS A 83 -7.05 14.62 -7.48
N GLU A 84 -6.71 15.67 -8.24
CA GLU A 84 -6.44 17.00 -7.70
C GLU A 84 -7.68 17.62 -7.06
N ALA A 85 -8.82 17.59 -7.77
CA ALA A 85 -10.07 18.12 -7.25
C ALA A 85 -10.53 17.40 -5.98
N GLU A 86 -10.34 16.09 -5.89
CA GLU A 86 -10.68 15.30 -4.71
C GLU A 86 -9.70 15.57 -3.56
N THR A 87 -8.39 15.65 -3.84
CA THR A 87 -7.36 15.94 -2.83
C THR A 87 -7.55 17.32 -2.22
N LYS A 88 -7.93 18.31 -3.03
CA LYS A 88 -8.17 19.70 -2.60
C LYS A 88 -9.24 19.82 -1.51
N LYS A 89 -10.22 18.91 -1.48
CA LYS A 89 -11.28 18.90 -0.45
C LYS A 89 -10.74 18.62 0.96
N PHE A 90 -9.51 18.11 1.07
CA PHE A 90 -8.89 17.74 2.33
C PHE A 90 -7.82 18.73 2.79
N GLU A 91 -7.52 19.78 2.04
CA GLU A 91 -6.47 20.76 2.38
C GLU A 91 -6.73 21.48 3.71
N ASP A 92 -8.00 21.72 4.06
CA ASP A 92 -8.40 22.35 5.33
C ASP A 92 -8.45 21.36 6.50
N SER A 93 -8.22 20.06 6.26
CA SER A 93 -8.31 19.03 7.28
C SER A 93 -6.98 18.83 7.99
N ILE A 94 -6.98 18.93 9.33
CA ILE A 94 -5.81 18.68 10.17
C ILE A 94 -5.26 17.26 9.96
N GLN A 95 -6.11 16.28 9.68
CA GLN A 95 -5.68 14.90 9.40
C GLN A 95 -4.77 14.81 8.17
N TYR A 96 -4.98 15.69 7.20
CA TYR A 96 -4.27 15.72 5.93
C TYR A 96 -3.39 16.96 5.81
N TRP A 97 -2.87 17.47 6.94
CA TRP A 97 -2.02 18.67 7.03
C TRP A 97 -0.85 18.66 6.03
N PHE A 98 -0.33 17.47 5.70
CA PHE A 98 0.78 17.31 4.75
C PHE A 98 0.42 17.73 3.31
N LEU A 99 -0.86 17.83 2.95
CA LEU A 99 -1.28 18.20 1.60
C LEU A 99 -0.93 19.63 1.21
N THR A 100 -0.80 20.53 2.20
CA THR A 100 -0.47 21.95 1.97
C THR A 100 1.03 22.24 2.11
N LEU A 101 1.85 21.23 2.43
CA LEU A 101 3.28 21.38 2.72
C LEU A 101 4.14 20.46 1.84
N PRO A 102 4.42 20.85 0.57
CA PRO A 102 5.04 19.97 -0.42
C PRO A 102 6.50 19.61 -0.11
N GLU A 103 7.16 20.34 0.78
CA GLU A 103 8.54 20.11 1.19
C GLU A 103 8.68 18.96 2.20
N THR A 104 7.58 18.58 2.85
CA THR A 104 7.55 17.55 3.91
C THR A 104 7.81 16.14 3.37
N ASN A 105 8.32 15.27 4.23
CA ASN A 105 8.54 13.87 3.87
C ASN A 105 7.21 13.14 3.68
N GLU A 106 6.20 13.52 4.44
CA GLU A 106 4.83 13.00 4.38
C GLU A 106 4.21 13.23 3.01
N TYR A 107 4.30 14.45 2.48
CA TYR A 107 3.79 14.76 1.14
C TYR A 107 4.57 14.00 0.05
N LYS A 108 5.90 13.97 0.15
CA LYS A 108 6.76 13.23 -0.79
C LYS A 108 6.44 11.73 -0.78
N PHE A 109 6.26 11.16 0.40
CA PHE A 109 5.86 9.76 0.59
C PHE A 109 4.47 9.50 -0.01
N PHE A 110 3.47 10.35 0.26
CA PHE A 110 2.15 10.27 -0.36
C PHE A 110 2.24 10.24 -1.90
N ARG A 111 3.03 11.14 -2.50
CA ARG A 111 3.20 11.22 -3.95
C ARG A 111 3.86 9.97 -4.52
N LYS A 112 4.93 9.46 -3.88
CA LYS A 112 5.60 8.21 -4.28
C LYS A 112 4.63 7.04 -4.19
N ARG A 113 3.97 6.89 -3.04
CA ARG A 113 3.05 5.79 -2.76
C ARG A 113 1.88 5.76 -3.75
N LEU A 114 1.31 6.91 -4.07
CA LEU A 114 0.25 7.03 -5.08
C LEU A 114 0.72 6.61 -6.47
N ALA A 115 1.95 6.98 -6.86
CA ALA A 115 2.52 6.56 -8.14
C ALA A 115 2.74 5.04 -8.18
N ASP A 116 3.21 4.44 -7.09
CA ASP A 116 3.48 3.00 -7.00
C ASP A 116 2.19 2.17 -7.10
N VAL A 117 1.14 2.56 -6.37
CA VAL A 117 -0.17 1.90 -6.45
C VAL A 117 -0.76 1.98 -7.86
N ARG A 118 -0.58 3.13 -8.56
CA ARG A 118 -1.05 3.29 -9.94
C ARG A 118 -0.28 2.40 -10.92
N LYS A 119 1.05 2.27 -10.76
CA LYS A 119 1.88 1.37 -11.57
C LYS A 119 1.49 -0.10 -11.36
N GLN A 120 1.26 -0.51 -10.11
CA GLN A 120 0.86 -1.88 -9.78
C GLN A 120 -0.50 -2.26 -10.38
N LYS A 121 -1.47 -1.33 -10.41
CA LYS A 121 -2.77 -1.57 -11.05
C LYS A 121 -2.64 -1.83 -12.56
N THR A 122 -1.77 -1.10 -13.24
CA THR A 122 -1.50 -1.32 -14.68
C THR A 122 -0.90 -2.71 -14.93
N LEU A 123 -0.01 -3.18 -14.06
CA LEU A 123 0.61 -4.50 -14.17
C LEU A 123 -0.35 -5.64 -13.76
N GLY A 124 -1.17 -5.43 -12.72
CA GLY A 124 -2.16 -6.41 -12.26
C GLY A 124 -3.33 -6.61 -13.23
N SER A 125 -3.72 -5.57 -13.98
CA SER A 125 -4.75 -5.66 -15.02
C SER A 125 -4.33 -6.48 -16.24
N LEU A 126 -3.02 -6.73 -16.43
CA LEU A 126 -2.51 -7.57 -17.52
C LEU A 126 -2.53 -9.07 -17.16
N ALA A 127 -2.62 -9.43 -15.87
CA ALA A 127 -2.54 -10.81 -15.40
C ALA A 127 -3.88 -11.57 -15.34
N THR A 128 -5.01 -10.92 -15.66
CA THR A 128 -6.34 -11.56 -15.70
C THR A 128 -6.95 -11.49 -17.09
N GLY A 129 -6.22 -12.00 -18.09
CA GLY A 129 -6.75 -12.31 -19.43
C GLY A 129 -6.60 -13.81 -19.68
N GLY A 130 -7.56 -14.62 -19.24
CA GLY A 130 -7.56 -16.05 -19.55
C GLY A 130 -7.90 -16.31 -21.03
N PRO A 131 -7.29 -17.32 -21.69
CA PRO A 131 -7.83 -17.84 -22.94
C PRO A 131 -9.02 -18.75 -22.62
N VAL A 132 -10.22 -18.26 -22.94
CA VAL A 132 -11.44 -19.08 -23.11
C VAL A 132 -11.18 -20.14 -24.18
N HIS A 133 -10.93 -21.38 -23.75
CA HIS A 133 -11.04 -22.54 -24.64
C HIS A 133 -12.50 -23.00 -24.67
N SER A 134 -13.27 -22.46 -25.60
CA SER A 134 -14.52 -23.05 -26.06
C SER A 134 -14.19 -24.38 -26.76
N ARG A 135 -14.28 -25.49 -26.04
CA ARG A 135 -14.17 -26.83 -26.65
C ARG A 135 -15.54 -27.19 -27.22
N ALA A 136 -15.69 -26.98 -28.53
CA ALA A 136 -16.80 -27.52 -29.30
C ALA A 136 -16.82 -29.04 -29.15
N VAL A 137 -17.97 -29.59 -28.75
CA VAL A 137 -18.25 -31.03 -28.80
C VAL A 137 -18.94 -31.26 -30.14
N LEU A 138 -18.27 -32.00 -31.02
CA LEU A 138 -18.87 -32.66 -32.18
C LEU A 138 -19.43 -34.02 -31.74
#